data_AF-A0A6J1T3D7-F1
#
_entry.id   AF-A0A6J1T3D7-F1
#
_cell.length_a   1.000
_cell.length_b   1.000
_cell.length_c   1.000
_cell.angle_alpha   90.00
_cell.angle_beta   90.00
_cell.angle_gamma   90.00
#
_symmetry.space_group_name_H-M   'P 1'
#
loop_
_entity.id
_entity.type
_entity.pdbx_description
1 polymer ?
#
loop_
_entity_poly.entity_id
_entity_poly.type
_entity_poly.pdbx_seq_one_letter_code
_entity_poly.pdbx_strand_id
1 'polypeptide(L)'
;MAGRNYLSNPNGSFFSVEDDDVDDDTFLRNSRQAQKLREIEDRALRSAQQSISILRETEDIGVKTAEELMIQREKLERTEKNLDDINTTLRYSQKHINGIKSVFGSLKNYFSGRADQKPGQNDPPSSSSTSNNAAESSSGYSASASRKLTEALEYQPPSQGVHPGLRIRGLGDEDDDVPNLRSPTSMNPLQSRFNQVNDILDKNIDEVGSSLSRLKGLAQGLGEEIESQNDLIDRIHDKTDRAEVTVTRQNREMKRLLK
;
A
#
# COMPACT_ATOMS: atom_id res chain seq x y z
N MET A 1 100.23 33.97 -14.94
CA MET A 1 99.20 34.59 -15.78
C MET A 1 98.72 33.58 -16.80
N ALA A 2 97.40 33.52 -16.99
CA ALA A 2 96.63 32.91 -18.09
C ALA A 2 95.60 31.90 -17.55
N GLY A 3 94.36 32.40 -17.44
CA GLY A 3 93.19 31.67 -16.99
C GLY A 3 92.78 30.58 -17.99
N ARG A 4 92.30 29.47 -17.43
CA ARG A 4 91.60 28.44 -18.20
C ARG A 4 90.16 28.90 -18.38
N ASN A 5 89.81 29.22 -19.62
CA ASN A 5 88.43 29.43 -20.05
C ASN A 5 87.69 28.09 -19.96
N TYR A 6 86.67 28.01 -19.12
CA TYR A 6 85.73 26.90 -19.09
C TYR A 6 84.76 27.11 -20.26
N LEU A 7 84.87 26.29 -21.31
CA LEU A 7 83.83 26.16 -22.32
C LEU A 7 82.60 25.53 -21.65
N SER A 8 81.51 26.28 -21.63
CA SER A 8 80.17 25.76 -21.31
C SER A 8 79.76 24.76 -22.38
N ASN A 9 79.52 23.51 -22.00
CA ASN A 9 78.90 22.50 -22.84
C ASN A 9 77.39 22.53 -22.54
N PRO A 10 76.50 22.84 -23.51
CA PRO A 10 75.07 22.95 -23.24
C PRO A 10 74.34 21.59 -23.22
N ASN A 11 75.05 20.47 -23.27
CA ASN A 11 74.46 19.12 -23.27
C ASN A 11 75.03 18.26 -22.14
N GLY A 12 74.59 18.55 -20.92
CA GLY A 12 74.83 17.75 -19.73
C GLY A 12 73.58 17.69 -18.87
N SER A 13 72.69 16.74 -19.18
CA SER A 13 71.66 16.24 -18.26
C SER A 13 72.37 15.71 -17.00
N PHE A 14 72.39 16.49 -15.91
CA PHE A 14 72.89 15.97 -14.63
C PHE A 14 72.36 16.60 -13.33
N PHE A 15 71.59 17.69 -13.35
CA PHE A 15 70.94 18.19 -12.13
C PHE A 15 69.59 18.84 -12.44
N SER A 16 68.62 18.01 -12.81
CA SER A 16 67.22 18.24 -12.45
C SER A 16 66.85 17.11 -11.51
N VAL A 17 67.16 17.31 -10.24
CA VAL A 17 66.41 16.63 -9.19
C VAL A 17 65.02 17.26 -9.27
N GLU A 18 64.16 16.67 -10.09
CA GLU A 18 62.72 16.77 -9.89
C GLU A 18 62.47 16.00 -8.59
N ASP A 19 62.75 16.66 -7.47
CA ASP A 19 62.14 16.31 -6.19
C ASP A 19 60.64 16.53 -6.44
N ASP A 20 59.94 15.46 -6.80
CA ASP A 20 58.50 15.31 -6.66
C ASP A 20 58.16 15.32 -5.15
N ASP A 21 58.50 16.42 -4.48
CA ASP A 21 57.96 16.76 -3.18
C ASP A 21 56.48 17.02 -3.43
N VAL A 22 55.66 15.98 -3.26
CA VAL A 22 54.22 16.13 -3.18
C VAL A 22 53.94 17.19 -2.12
N ASP A 23 53.56 18.40 -2.56
CA ASP A 23 53.31 19.55 -1.68
C ASP A 23 52.57 19.08 -0.42
N ASP A 24 53.12 19.37 0.76
CA ASP A 24 52.55 18.95 2.06
C ASP A 24 51.05 19.34 2.17
N ASP A 25 50.66 20.45 1.54
CA ASP A 25 49.28 20.91 1.42
C ASP A 25 48.36 19.94 0.63
N THR A 26 48.88 19.32 -0.42
CA THR A 26 48.17 18.30 -1.22
C THR A 26 47.99 17.03 -0.42
N PHE A 27 49.01 16.62 0.34
CA PHE A 27 48.92 15.45 1.24
C PHE A 27 47.92 15.68 2.40
N LEU A 28 47.94 16.87 3.01
CA LEU A 28 46.99 17.26 4.06
C LEU A 28 45.56 17.37 3.53
N ARG A 29 45.37 17.83 2.29
CA ARG A 29 44.06 17.88 1.64
C ARG A 29 43.52 16.48 1.34
N ASN A 30 44.34 15.59 0.80
CA ASN A 30 43.96 14.21 0.49
C ASN A 30 43.63 13.41 1.76
N SER A 31 44.40 13.57 2.84
CA SER A 31 44.10 12.91 4.13
C SER A 31 42.79 13.40 4.75
N ARG A 32 42.50 14.71 4.70
CA ARG A 32 41.21 15.27 5.13
C ARG A 32 40.05 14.78 4.27
N GLN A 33 40.23 14.65 2.96
CA GLN A 33 39.21 14.08 2.07
C GLN A 33 38.95 12.61 2.37
N ALA A 34 39.99 11.80 2.59
CA ALA A 34 39.86 10.40 2.98
C ALA A 34 39.13 10.23 4.31
N GLN A 35 39.37 11.13 5.28
CA GLN A 35 38.63 11.12 6.55
C GLN A 35 37.16 11.47 6.37
N LYS A 36 36.84 12.49 5.57
CA LYS A 36 35.45 12.88 5.28
C LYS A 36 34.69 11.76 4.56
N LEU A 37 35.32 11.09 3.60
CA LEU A 37 34.72 9.95 2.90
C LEU A 37 34.40 8.81 3.88
N ARG A 38 35.34 8.47 4.77
CA ARG A 38 35.12 7.47 5.82
C ARG A 38 33.96 7.82 6.74
N GLU A 39 33.84 9.07 7.15
CA GLU A 39 32.76 9.52 8.02
C GLU A 39 31.39 9.40 7.33
N ILE A 40 31.31 9.79 6.05
CA ILE A 40 30.08 9.69 5.25
C ILE A 40 29.68 8.21 5.05
N GLU A 41 30.65 7.37 4.71
CA GLU A 41 30.47 5.92 4.56
C GLU A 41 29.94 5.27 5.85
N ASP A 42 30.60 5.53 6.99
CA ASP A 42 30.20 4.95 8.28
C ASP A 42 28.80 5.43 8.68
N ARG A 43 28.47 6.69 8.40
CA ARG A 43 27.13 7.24 8.64
C ARG A 43 26.08 6.58 7.74
N ALA A 44 26.36 6.41 6.46
CA ALA A 44 25.46 5.76 5.50
C ALA A 44 25.20 4.30 5.91
N LEU A 45 26.25 3.57 6.26
CA LEU A 45 26.16 2.18 6.70
C LEU A 45 25.32 2.05 7.99
N ARG A 46 25.58 2.87 9.01
CA ARG A 46 24.79 2.88 10.25
C ARG A 46 23.33 3.22 9.99
N SER A 47 23.06 4.20 9.13
CA SER A 47 21.70 4.60 8.75
C SER A 47 20.96 3.46 8.06
N ALA A 48 21.62 2.73 7.15
CA ALA A 48 21.03 1.60 6.46
C ALA A 48 20.72 0.45 7.43
N GLN A 49 21.65 0.11 8.32
CA GLN A 49 21.44 -0.92 9.35
C GLN A 49 20.30 -0.57 10.30
N GLN A 50 20.22 0.69 10.75
CA GLN A 50 19.13 1.16 11.59
C GLN A 50 17.79 1.05 10.85
N SER A 51 17.75 1.43 9.56
CA SER A 51 16.53 1.34 8.74
C SER A 51 16.06 -0.11 8.61
N ILE A 52 16.96 -1.07 8.36
CA ILE A 52 16.63 -2.50 8.33
C ILE A 52 16.02 -2.96 9.65
N SER A 53 16.62 -2.57 10.78
CA SER A 53 16.11 -2.93 12.11
C SER A 53 14.68 -2.42 12.32
N ILE A 54 14.43 -1.14 11.98
CA ILE A 54 13.10 -0.53 12.11
C ILE A 54 12.10 -1.22 11.18
N LEU A 55 12.49 -1.55 9.95
CA LEU A 55 11.61 -2.22 8.99
C LEU A 55 11.23 -3.63 9.47
N ARG A 56 12.17 -4.39 10.03
CA ARG A 56 11.89 -5.72 10.60
C ARG A 56 10.95 -5.62 11.82
N GLU A 57 11.16 -4.64 12.69
CA GLU A 57 10.26 -4.38 13.81
C GLU A 57 8.86 -3.97 13.32
N THR A 58 8.78 -3.13 12.30
CA THR A 58 7.53 -2.72 11.67
C THR A 58 6.81 -3.92 11.02
N GLU A 59 7.56 -4.84 10.41
CA GLU A 59 7.01 -6.06 9.81
C GLU A 59 6.39 -6.96 10.87
N ASP A 60 7.08 -7.19 12.00
CA ASP A 60 6.55 -7.96 13.14
C ASP A 60 5.28 -7.32 13.72
N ILE A 61 5.27 -6.00 13.91
CA ILE A 61 4.08 -5.27 14.37
C ILE A 61 2.94 -5.40 13.34
N GLY A 62 3.25 -5.29 12.05
CA GLY A 62 2.28 -5.44 10.97
C GLY A 62 1.66 -6.83 10.93
N VAL A 63 2.44 -7.88 11.13
CA VAL A 63 1.96 -9.28 11.21
C VAL A 63 1.02 -9.45 12.41
N LYS A 64 1.42 -9.00 13.60
CA LYS A 64 0.56 -9.05 14.79
C LYS A 64 -0.74 -8.28 14.60
N THR A 65 -0.68 -7.15 13.90
CA THR A 65 -1.86 -6.37 13.56
C THR A 65 -2.77 -7.14 12.62
N ALA A 66 -2.22 -7.83 11.62
CA ALA A 66 -2.99 -8.67 10.71
C ALA A 66 -3.69 -9.82 11.45
N GLU A 67 -2.99 -10.48 12.38
CA GLU A 67 -3.58 -11.53 13.23
C GLU A 67 -4.75 -10.99 14.07
N GLU A 68 -4.58 -9.83 14.68
CA GLU A 68 -5.66 -9.22 15.48
C GLU A 68 -6.85 -8.81 14.61
N LEU A 69 -6.63 -8.27 13.40
CA LEU A 69 -7.71 -7.99 12.46
C LEU A 69 -8.48 -9.25 12.09
N MET A 70 -7.81 -10.38 11.85
CA MET A 70 -8.50 -11.65 11.58
C MET A 70 -9.38 -12.10 12.75
N ILE A 71 -8.88 -11.98 13.99
CA ILE A 71 -9.66 -12.28 15.20
C ILE A 71 -10.87 -11.34 15.33
N GLN A 72 -10.69 -10.05 15.03
CA GLN A 72 -11.78 -9.07 15.03
C GLN A 72 -12.85 -9.40 13.99
N ARG A 73 -12.44 -9.78 12.77
CA ARG A 73 -13.35 -10.25 11.72
C ARG A 73 -14.22 -11.40 12.20
N GLU A 74 -13.62 -12.41 12.81
CA GLU A 74 -14.36 -13.58 13.33
C GLU A 74 -15.39 -13.18 14.41
N LYS A 75 -15.06 -12.20 15.26
CA LYS A 75 -16.01 -11.64 16.25
C LYS A 75 -17.16 -10.90 15.57
N LEU A 76 -16.88 -10.13 14.53
CA LEU A 76 -17.91 -9.43 13.75
C LEU A 76 -18.83 -10.43 13.02
N GLU A 77 -18.29 -11.47 12.39
CA GLU A 77 -19.08 -12.50 11.71
C GLU A 77 -20.00 -13.26 12.68
N ARG A 78 -19.50 -13.59 13.88
CA ARG A 78 -20.35 -14.15 14.95
C ARG A 78 -21.46 -13.19 15.36
N THR A 79 -21.16 -11.90 15.45
CA THR A 79 -22.14 -10.86 15.79
C THR A 79 -23.21 -10.75 14.70
N GLU A 80 -22.81 -10.75 13.43
CA GLU A 80 -23.72 -10.74 12.30
C GLU A 80 -24.67 -11.95 12.34
N LYS A 81 -24.13 -13.16 12.57
CA LYS A 81 -24.93 -14.38 12.69
C LYS A 81 -25.92 -14.32 13.85
N ASN A 82 -25.47 -13.86 15.02
CA ASN A 82 -26.35 -13.70 16.17
C ASN A 82 -27.50 -12.71 15.88
N LEU A 83 -27.24 -11.64 15.12
CA LEU A 83 -28.27 -10.69 14.71
C LEU A 83 -29.26 -11.29 13.70
N ASP A 84 -28.82 -12.19 12.83
CA ASP A 84 -29.71 -12.94 11.94
C ASP A 84 -30.62 -13.89 12.73
N ASP A 85 -30.07 -14.58 13.74
CA ASP A 85 -30.83 -15.44 14.64
C ASP A 85 -31.85 -14.63 15.45
N ILE A 86 -31.47 -13.45 15.95
CA ILE A 86 -32.37 -12.52 16.63
C ILE A 86 -33.48 -12.07 15.68
N ASN A 87 -33.16 -11.59 14.48
CA ASN A 87 -34.18 -11.14 13.53
C ASN A 87 -35.15 -12.27 13.15
N THR A 88 -34.65 -13.49 12.97
CA THR A 88 -35.48 -14.67 12.68
C THR A 88 -36.38 -15.02 13.87
N THR A 89 -35.81 -15.03 15.08
CA THR A 89 -36.55 -15.27 16.33
C THR A 89 -37.63 -14.22 16.53
N LEU A 90 -37.36 -12.95 16.22
CA LEU A 90 -38.34 -11.88 16.30
C LEU A 90 -39.48 -12.08 15.30
N ARG A 91 -39.22 -12.55 14.07
CA ARG A 91 -40.30 -12.89 13.12
C ARG A 91 -41.21 -13.99 13.67
N TYR A 92 -40.62 -15.03 14.24
CA TYR A 92 -41.37 -16.12 14.86
C TYR A 92 -42.15 -15.66 16.10
N SER A 93 -41.52 -14.84 16.96
CA SER A 93 -42.15 -14.16 18.10
C SER A 93 -43.37 -13.34 17.66
N GLN A 94 -43.29 -12.60 16.54
CA GLN A 94 -44.43 -11.84 16.03
C GLN A 94 -45.61 -12.74 15.66
N LYS A 95 -45.34 -13.91 15.05
CA LYS A 95 -46.37 -14.89 14.70
C LYS A 95 -47.07 -15.41 15.96
N HIS A 96 -46.31 -15.67 17.02
CA HIS A 96 -46.87 -16.05 18.32
C HIS A 96 -47.70 -14.94 18.96
N ILE A 97 -47.20 -13.70 18.98
CA ILE A 97 -47.95 -12.54 19.49
C ILE A 97 -49.27 -12.39 18.74
N ASN A 98 -49.29 -12.59 17.41
CA ASN A 98 -50.50 -12.55 16.61
C ASN A 98 -51.45 -13.72 16.94
N GLY A 99 -50.93 -14.92 17.18
CA GLY A 99 -51.72 -16.05 17.67
C GLY A 99 -52.36 -15.77 19.03
N ILE A 100 -51.62 -15.16 19.96
CA ILE A 100 -52.11 -14.77 21.28
C ILE A 100 -53.21 -13.71 21.15
N LYS A 101 -53.02 -12.67 20.32
CA LYS A 101 -54.07 -11.68 20.00
C LYS A 101 -55.35 -12.36 19.50
N SER A 102 -55.22 -13.36 18.63
CA SER A 102 -56.36 -14.08 18.06
C SER A 102 -57.12 -14.91 19.09
N VAL A 103 -56.44 -15.58 20.04
CA VAL A 103 -57.13 -16.36 21.07
C VAL A 103 -57.84 -15.45 22.08
N PHE A 104 -57.23 -14.34 22.50
CA PHE A 104 -57.88 -13.35 23.36
C PHE A 104 -59.07 -12.67 22.68
N GLY A 105 -58.93 -12.32 21.40
CA GLY A 105 -60.02 -11.76 20.60
C GLY A 105 -61.18 -12.73 20.43
N SER A 106 -60.88 -14.01 20.18
CA SER A 106 -61.90 -15.07 20.07
C SER A 106 -62.61 -15.28 21.41
N LEU A 107 -61.86 -15.45 22.50
CA LEU A 107 -62.41 -15.54 23.87
C LEU A 107 -63.29 -14.34 24.21
N LYS A 108 -62.87 -13.12 23.85
CA LYS A 108 -63.66 -11.92 24.05
C LYS A 108 -64.95 -11.93 23.22
N ASN A 109 -64.91 -12.33 21.95
CA ASN A 109 -66.10 -12.44 21.10
C ASN A 109 -67.06 -13.55 21.57
N TYR A 110 -66.53 -14.68 22.03
CA TYR A 110 -67.31 -15.78 22.59
C TYR A 110 -67.95 -15.40 23.93
N PHE A 111 -67.25 -14.63 24.76
CA PHE A 111 -67.74 -14.19 26.07
C PHE A 111 -68.62 -12.95 25.98
N SER A 112 -68.45 -12.09 24.96
CA SER A 112 -69.26 -10.87 24.80
C SER A 112 -70.63 -11.10 24.20
N GLY A 113 -70.96 -12.33 23.78
CA GLY A 113 -72.31 -12.70 23.35
C GLY A 113 -72.73 -12.10 21.99
N ARG A 114 -73.23 -12.99 21.13
CA ARG A 114 -74.08 -12.75 19.94
C ARG A 114 -74.37 -11.28 19.58
N ALA A 115 -73.75 -10.80 18.51
CA ALA A 115 -74.37 -9.87 17.56
C ALA A 115 -74.61 -10.62 16.25
N ASP A 116 -75.83 -10.54 15.75
CA ASP A 116 -76.43 -11.37 14.71
C ASP A 116 -76.25 -10.77 13.28
N GLN A 117 -76.20 -11.66 12.26
CA GLN A 117 -76.40 -11.44 10.80
C GLN A 117 -75.30 -10.71 9.97
N LYS A 118 -74.94 -11.06 8.72
CA LYS A 118 -75.42 -12.00 7.66
C LYS A 118 -74.32 -12.10 6.56
N PRO A 119 -74.24 -13.17 5.74
CA PRO A 119 -73.45 -13.18 4.51
C PRO A 119 -74.27 -12.57 3.36
N GLY A 120 -73.79 -11.47 2.79
CA GLY A 120 -74.37 -10.80 1.62
C GLY A 120 -73.49 -11.01 0.39
N GLN A 121 -74.04 -11.70 -0.61
CA GLN A 121 -73.59 -11.77 -2.00
C GLN A 121 -73.85 -10.45 -2.75
N ASN A 122 -73.34 -10.40 -3.99
CA ASN A 122 -73.60 -9.48 -5.13
C ASN A 122 -72.54 -8.38 -5.29
N ASP A 123 -71.90 -8.08 -6.43
CA ASP A 123 -71.78 -8.67 -7.78
C ASP A 123 -70.70 -7.84 -8.56
N PRO A 124 -70.27 -8.20 -9.79
CA PRO A 124 -69.03 -7.71 -10.49
C PRO A 124 -69.29 -6.44 -11.35
N PRO A 125 -68.32 -5.79 -12.08
CA PRO A 125 -67.73 -6.31 -13.32
C PRO A 125 -66.33 -5.77 -13.79
N SER A 126 -65.80 -6.47 -14.80
CA SER A 126 -65.11 -5.96 -15.99
C SER A 126 -63.64 -5.49 -15.99
N SER A 127 -62.94 -6.11 -16.96
CA SER A 127 -61.87 -5.58 -17.83
C SER A 127 -60.53 -5.27 -17.16
N SER A 128 -59.37 -5.70 -17.65
CA SER A 128 -58.99 -5.99 -19.03
C SER A 128 -57.73 -6.86 -19.03
N SER A 129 -57.70 -7.81 -19.95
CA SER A 129 -56.53 -8.49 -20.47
C SER A 129 -55.80 -7.59 -21.47
N THR A 130 -54.53 -7.27 -21.24
CA THR A 130 -53.54 -6.87 -22.26
C THR A 130 -52.15 -7.21 -21.70
N SER A 131 -51.57 -8.36 -22.06
CA SER A 131 -50.71 -8.59 -23.24
C SER A 131 -49.35 -7.88 -23.18
N ASN A 132 -48.32 -8.71 -23.09
CA ASN A 132 -46.95 -8.45 -23.49
C ASN A 132 -46.90 -7.87 -24.93
N ASN A 133 -46.01 -6.91 -25.18
CA ASN A 133 -44.85 -7.11 -26.07
C ASN A 133 -44.12 -5.79 -26.38
N ALA A 134 -42.79 -5.89 -26.24
CA ALA A 134 -41.74 -5.48 -27.18
C ALA A 134 -41.59 -4.04 -27.70
N ALA A 135 -40.32 -3.79 -28.00
CA ALA A 135 -39.71 -2.77 -28.87
C ALA A 135 -39.24 -1.50 -28.12
N GLU A 136 -37.94 -1.38 -27.79
CA GLU A 136 -36.80 -1.10 -28.69
C GLU A 136 -36.49 0.40 -28.71
N SER A 137 -35.32 0.76 -28.20
CA SER A 137 -34.61 2.02 -28.42
C SER A 137 -33.19 1.81 -27.87
N SER A 138 -32.25 1.56 -28.77
CA SER A 138 -31.32 2.56 -29.32
C SER A 138 -30.13 2.76 -28.37
N SER A 139 -29.05 2.01 -28.61
CA SER A 139 -27.90 2.49 -29.41
C SER A 139 -27.22 3.70 -28.78
N GLY A 140 -26.08 3.46 -28.13
CA GLY A 140 -25.26 4.55 -27.62
C GLY A 140 -24.10 4.06 -26.77
N TYR A 141 -23.31 3.14 -27.32
CA TYR A 141 -22.05 2.72 -26.73
C TYR A 141 -21.12 3.93 -26.54
N SER A 142 -20.70 4.13 -25.29
CA SER A 142 -19.31 4.33 -24.89
C SER A 142 -18.44 5.11 -25.89
N ALA A 143 -18.52 6.43 -25.85
CA ALA A 143 -17.67 7.33 -26.63
C ALA A 143 -16.92 8.35 -25.75
N SER A 144 -16.40 7.92 -24.60
CA SER A 144 -15.53 8.76 -23.76
C SER A 144 -14.25 8.08 -23.27
N ALA A 145 -14.03 6.79 -23.58
CA ALA A 145 -12.81 6.07 -23.19
C ALA A 145 -11.66 6.17 -24.22
N SER A 146 -11.91 6.67 -25.44
CA SER A 146 -10.91 6.61 -26.55
C SER A 146 -10.18 7.94 -26.83
N ARG A 147 -10.33 8.97 -26.00
CA ARG A 147 -9.56 10.24 -26.16
C ARG A 147 -8.25 10.30 -25.37
N LYS A 148 -7.96 9.30 -24.52
CA LYS A 148 -6.74 9.26 -23.69
C LYS A 148 -5.65 8.28 -24.16
N LEU A 149 -5.85 7.57 -25.28
CA LEU A 149 -4.88 6.59 -25.79
C LEU A 149 -4.12 7.04 -27.04
N THR A 150 -4.53 8.14 -27.69
CA THR A 150 -3.86 8.65 -28.90
C THR A 150 -2.89 9.81 -28.61
N GLU A 151 -2.94 10.38 -27.41
CA GLU A 151 -2.01 11.44 -26.94
C GLU A 151 -0.82 10.86 -26.13
N ALA A 152 -0.68 9.53 -26.13
CA ALA A 152 0.41 8.81 -25.44
C ALA A 152 1.45 8.21 -26.40
N LEU A 153 1.41 8.56 -27.69
CA LEU A 153 2.33 8.04 -28.72
C LEU A 153 3.20 9.10 -29.39
N GLU A 154 3.25 10.32 -28.86
CA GLU A 154 4.12 11.38 -29.38
C GLU A 154 4.81 12.14 -28.25
N TYR A 155 5.77 11.49 -27.59
CA TYR A 155 6.80 12.19 -26.83
C TYR A 155 8.12 11.42 -26.94
N GLN A 156 8.99 11.91 -27.82
CA GLN A 156 10.36 11.45 -27.97
C GLN A 156 11.21 12.30 -27.00
N PRO A 157 11.75 11.74 -25.91
CA PRO A 157 12.64 12.51 -25.04
C PRO A 157 13.96 12.76 -25.79
N PRO A 158 14.53 13.97 -25.76
CA PRO A 158 15.86 14.21 -26.28
C PRO A 158 16.87 13.40 -25.45
N SER A 159 17.73 12.67 -26.16
CA SER A 159 18.98 12.05 -25.71
C SER A 159 19.40 12.44 -24.29
N GLN A 160 19.15 11.56 -23.32
CA GLN A 160 19.73 11.67 -21.99
C GLN A 160 21.25 11.51 -22.12
N GLY A 161 21.98 12.60 -21.88
CA GLY A 161 23.41 12.54 -21.64
C GLY A 161 23.72 11.57 -20.50
N VAL A 162 24.85 10.88 -20.64
CA VAL A 162 25.42 9.90 -19.70
C VAL A 162 25.17 10.29 -18.23
N HIS A 163 24.42 9.44 -17.52
CA HIS A 163 24.05 9.61 -16.12
C HIS A 163 25.29 9.87 -15.24
N PRO A 164 25.25 10.79 -14.25
CA PRO A 164 26.42 11.15 -13.44
C PRO A 164 27.08 9.98 -12.71
N GLY A 165 26.34 8.89 -12.45
CA GLY A 165 26.89 7.65 -11.86
C GLY A 165 27.88 6.92 -12.76
N LEU A 166 27.72 6.99 -14.09
CA LEU A 166 28.65 6.39 -15.05
C LEU A 166 29.95 7.20 -15.18
N ARG A 167 29.86 8.52 -14.98
CA ARG A 167 31.03 9.42 -14.95
C ARG A 167 31.92 9.20 -13.73
N ILE A 168 31.30 8.96 -12.56
CA ILE A 168 32.03 8.66 -11.32
C ILE A 168 32.75 7.30 -11.39
N ARG A 169 32.22 6.34 -12.15
CA ARG A 169 32.80 5.01 -12.30
C ARG A 169 33.87 4.90 -13.40
N GLY A 170 34.15 5.99 -14.13
CA GLY A 170 35.24 6.03 -15.11
C GLY A 170 35.04 5.15 -16.34
N LEU A 171 33.80 4.92 -16.76
CA LEU A 171 33.43 4.13 -17.94
C LEU A 171 32.73 4.99 -19.02
N GLY A 172 32.99 6.30 -19.02
CA GLY A 172 32.58 7.18 -20.11
C GLY A 172 33.62 7.11 -21.21
N ASP A 173 33.18 6.76 -22.43
CA ASP A 173 34.02 6.46 -23.58
C ASP A 173 35.17 7.47 -23.79
N GLU A 174 36.36 6.88 -23.88
CA GLU A 174 37.62 7.48 -24.26
C GLU A 174 37.54 7.82 -25.77
N ASP A 175 37.52 9.10 -26.11
CA ASP A 175 37.78 9.53 -27.49
C ASP A 175 39.26 9.27 -27.82
N ASP A 176 39.48 8.73 -29.02
CA ASP A 176 40.69 8.15 -29.59
C ASP A 176 42.00 9.00 -29.53
N ASP A 177 43.13 8.27 -29.61
CA ASP A 177 44.51 8.71 -29.90
C ASP A 177 45.45 9.18 -28.77
N VAL A 178 45.72 8.30 -27.79
CA VAL A 178 47.01 8.32 -27.07
C VAL A 178 47.63 6.91 -26.94
N PRO A 179 48.94 6.73 -27.24
CA PRO A 179 49.60 5.43 -27.11
C PRO A 179 49.57 4.94 -25.67
N ASN A 180 48.91 3.79 -25.53
CA ASN A 180 48.65 3.01 -24.33
C ASN A 180 49.94 2.59 -23.60
N LEU A 181 50.42 3.39 -22.63
CA LEU A 181 51.22 2.90 -21.51
C LEU A 181 50.29 2.46 -20.37
N ARG A 182 49.68 1.29 -20.55
CA ARG A 182 49.02 0.54 -19.47
C ARG A 182 50.05 0.21 -18.40
N SER A 183 50.14 1.07 -17.39
CA SER A 183 50.72 0.71 -16.11
C SER A 183 49.76 -0.25 -15.40
N PRO A 184 50.22 -1.42 -14.92
CA PRO A 184 49.37 -2.32 -14.18
C PRO A 184 48.99 -1.62 -12.87
N THR A 185 47.69 -1.45 -12.70
CA THR A 185 46.96 -1.13 -11.48
C THR A 185 47.77 -1.35 -10.19
N SER A 186 48.37 -0.28 -9.66
CA SER A 186 48.57 -0.19 -8.21
C SER A 186 47.21 0.14 -7.62
N MET A 187 46.49 -0.89 -7.16
CA MET A 187 45.22 -0.73 -6.47
C MET A 187 45.45 0.21 -5.29
N ASN A 188 44.97 1.46 -5.39
CA ASN A 188 44.97 2.38 -4.27
C ASN A 188 44.23 1.70 -3.10
N PRO A 189 44.86 1.47 -1.93
CA PRO A 189 44.23 0.79 -0.80
C PRO A 189 42.93 1.46 -0.33
N LEU A 190 42.81 2.78 -0.57
CA LEU A 190 41.60 3.56 -0.31
C LEU A 190 40.42 3.17 -1.23
N GLN A 191 40.70 2.88 -2.50
CA GLN A 191 39.68 2.51 -3.49
C GLN A 191 39.08 1.14 -3.19
N SER A 192 39.91 0.19 -2.74
CA SER A 192 39.46 -1.16 -2.41
C SER A 192 38.48 -1.15 -1.22
N ARG A 193 38.78 -0.36 -0.20
CA ARG A 193 37.87 -0.17 0.95
C ARG A 193 36.57 0.51 0.53
N PHE A 194 36.66 1.57 -0.28
CA PHE A 194 35.47 2.25 -0.80
C PHE A 194 34.54 1.29 -1.54
N ASN A 195 35.09 0.45 -2.42
CA ASN A 195 34.32 -0.56 -3.14
C ASN A 195 33.65 -1.57 -2.18
N GLN A 196 34.39 -2.08 -1.19
CA GLN A 196 33.83 -3.00 -0.20
C GLN A 196 32.68 -2.39 0.60
N VAL A 197 32.81 -1.12 1.01
CA VAL A 197 31.74 -0.43 1.76
C VAL A 197 30.51 -0.21 0.89
N ASN A 198 30.69 0.17 -0.38
CA ASN A 198 29.57 0.29 -1.32
C ASN A 198 28.87 -1.05 -1.53
N ASP A 199 29.62 -2.15 -1.70
CA ASP A 199 29.02 -3.48 -1.84
C ASP A 199 28.17 -3.87 -0.62
N ILE A 200 28.57 -3.46 0.59
CA ILE A 200 27.78 -3.70 1.82
C ILE A 200 26.56 -2.79 1.84
N LEU A 201 26.72 -1.52 1.46
CA LEU A 201 25.61 -0.57 1.40
C LEU A 201 24.55 -1.04 0.39
N ASP A 202 24.95 -1.46 -0.81
CA ASP A 202 24.05 -1.98 -1.83
C ASP A 202 23.24 -3.18 -1.31
N LYS A 203 23.90 -4.14 -0.65
CA LYS A 203 23.22 -5.27 0.01
C LYS A 203 22.20 -4.81 1.07
N ASN A 204 22.56 -3.80 1.87
CA ASN A 204 21.63 -3.26 2.86
C ASN A 204 20.44 -2.56 2.20
N ILE A 205 20.67 -1.82 1.11
CA ILE A 205 19.60 -1.14 0.37
C ILE A 205 18.68 -2.17 -0.31
N ASP A 206 19.22 -3.25 -0.86
CA ASP A 206 18.43 -4.35 -1.41
C ASP A 206 17.55 -5.01 -0.32
N GLU A 207 18.10 -5.23 0.88
CA GLU A 207 17.33 -5.75 2.00
C GLU A 207 16.23 -4.78 2.45
N VAL A 208 16.53 -3.48 2.50
CA VAL A 208 15.54 -2.43 2.75
C VAL A 208 14.44 -2.47 1.69
N GLY A 209 14.80 -2.58 0.41
CA GLY A 209 13.85 -2.65 -0.70
C GLY A 209 12.94 -3.88 -0.61
N SER A 210 13.52 -5.04 -0.29
CA SER A 210 12.75 -6.28 -0.06
C SER A 210 11.80 -6.15 1.13
N SER A 211 12.28 -5.60 2.25
CA SER A 211 11.47 -5.41 3.47
C SER A 211 10.35 -4.42 3.26
N LEU A 212 10.60 -3.33 2.52
CA LEU A 212 9.57 -2.37 2.14
C LEU A 212 8.53 -2.98 1.20
N SER A 213 8.94 -3.87 0.29
CA SER A 213 8.01 -4.60 -0.57
C SER A 213 7.09 -5.53 0.23
N ARG A 214 7.63 -6.26 1.23
CA ARG A 214 6.83 -7.09 2.14
C ARG A 214 5.87 -6.22 2.97
N LEU A 215 6.36 -5.13 3.55
CA LEU A 215 5.54 -4.17 4.30
C LEU A 215 4.44 -3.56 3.45
N LYS A 216 4.70 -3.25 2.18
CA LYS A 216 3.68 -2.79 1.24
C LYS A 216 2.60 -3.86 1.03
N GLY A 217 2.99 -5.11 0.83
CA GLY A 217 2.05 -6.22 0.71
C GLY A 217 1.18 -6.39 1.96
N LEU A 218 1.79 -6.34 3.15
CA LEU A 218 1.07 -6.34 4.43
C LEU A 218 0.12 -5.15 4.53
N ALA A 219 0.57 -3.93 4.23
CA ALA A 219 -0.25 -2.74 4.31
C ALA A 219 -1.45 -2.77 3.36
N GLN A 220 -1.28 -3.30 2.15
CA GLN A 220 -2.39 -3.51 1.20
C GLN A 220 -3.39 -4.54 1.74
N GLY A 221 -2.92 -5.69 2.22
CA GLY A 221 -3.80 -6.72 2.80
C GLY A 221 -4.54 -6.24 4.06
N LEU A 222 -3.87 -5.49 4.93
CA LEU A 222 -4.50 -4.85 6.09
C LEU A 222 -5.57 -3.85 5.65
N GLY A 223 -5.30 -3.06 4.60
CA GLY A 223 -6.28 -2.12 4.03
C GLY A 223 -7.53 -2.81 3.49
N GLU A 224 -7.35 -3.85 2.68
CA GLU A 224 -8.46 -4.66 2.14
C GLU A 224 -9.29 -5.32 3.24
N GLU A 225 -8.64 -5.84 4.29
CA GLU A 225 -9.32 -6.44 5.44
C GLU A 225 -10.12 -5.40 6.23
N ILE A 226 -9.57 -4.19 6.44
CA ILE A 226 -10.30 -3.09 7.09
C ILE A 226 -11.53 -2.67 6.26
N GLU A 227 -11.38 -2.51 4.95
CA GLU A 227 -12.51 -2.21 4.06
C GLU A 227 -13.59 -3.29 4.14
N SER A 228 -13.20 -4.58 4.07
CA SER A 228 -14.13 -5.70 4.23
C SER A 228 -14.82 -5.73 5.60
N GLN A 229 -14.12 -5.36 6.68
CA GLN A 229 -14.71 -5.27 8.01
C GLN A 229 -15.66 -4.07 8.14
N ASN A 230 -15.37 -2.93 7.51
CA ASN A 230 -16.29 -1.79 7.48
C ASN A 230 -17.63 -2.18 6.84
N ASP A 231 -17.59 -2.86 5.69
CA ASP A 231 -18.81 -3.37 5.04
C ASP A 231 -19.59 -4.34 5.94
N LEU A 232 -18.89 -5.16 6.72
CA LEU A 232 -19.50 -6.08 7.69
C LEU A 232 -20.16 -5.33 8.85
N ILE A 233 -19.50 -4.28 9.37
CA ILE A 233 -20.02 -3.42 10.42
C ILE A 233 -21.30 -2.71 9.94
N ASP A 234 -21.33 -2.20 8.71
CA ASP A 234 -22.52 -1.57 8.15
C ASP A 234 -23.71 -2.55 8.09
N ARG A 235 -23.48 -3.80 7.66
CA ARG A 235 -24.53 -4.85 7.68
C ARG A 235 -24.99 -5.17 9.10
N ILE A 236 -24.07 -5.25 10.05
CA ILE A 236 -24.37 -5.47 11.48
C ILE A 236 -25.22 -4.32 12.02
N HIS A 237 -24.86 -3.07 11.70
CA HIS A 237 -25.60 -1.88 12.10
C HIS A 237 -27.05 -1.93 11.57
N ASP A 238 -27.21 -2.15 10.27
CA ASP A 238 -28.52 -2.32 9.62
C ASP A 238 -29.40 -3.41 10.26
N LYS A 239 -28.81 -4.57 10.56
CA LYS A 239 -29.52 -5.68 11.21
C LYS A 239 -29.88 -5.36 12.65
N THR A 240 -29.01 -4.62 13.35
CA THR A 240 -29.22 -4.17 14.73
C THR A 240 -30.40 -3.19 14.79
N ASP A 241 -30.44 -2.17 13.93
CA ASP A 241 -31.53 -1.20 13.87
C ASP A 241 -32.89 -1.88 13.63
N ARG A 242 -32.94 -2.82 12.67
CA ARG A 242 -34.16 -3.59 12.38
C ARG A 242 -34.60 -4.44 13.57
N ALA A 243 -33.65 -5.09 14.24
CA ALA A 243 -33.92 -5.88 15.43
C ALA A 243 -34.45 -5.00 16.56
N GLU A 244 -33.83 -3.85 16.82
CA GLU A 244 -34.24 -2.90 17.87
C GLU A 244 -35.67 -2.39 17.64
N VAL A 245 -35.98 -1.92 16.43
CA VAL A 245 -37.33 -1.45 16.08
C VAL A 245 -38.37 -2.57 16.28
N THR A 246 -38.01 -3.80 15.91
CA THR A 246 -38.92 -4.95 16.05
C THR A 246 -39.12 -5.35 17.51
N VAL A 247 -38.05 -5.44 18.29
CA VAL A 247 -38.09 -5.73 19.74
C VAL A 247 -38.94 -4.70 20.47
N THR A 248 -38.70 -3.41 20.23
CA THR A 248 -39.44 -2.33 20.90
C THR A 248 -40.92 -2.36 20.55
N ARG A 249 -41.27 -2.64 19.29
CA ARG A 249 -42.66 -2.85 18.86
C ARG A 249 -43.29 -4.05 19.56
N GLN A 250 -42.65 -5.22 19.53
CA GLN A 250 -43.16 -6.44 20.15
C GLN A 250 -43.34 -6.30 21.66
N ASN A 251 -42.40 -5.64 22.33
CA ASN A 251 -42.48 -5.36 23.76
C ASN A 251 -43.72 -4.50 24.09
N ARG A 252 -44.01 -3.46 23.29
CA ARG A 252 -45.24 -2.65 23.44
C ARG A 252 -46.51 -3.49 23.21
N GLU A 253 -46.52 -4.38 22.22
CA GLU A 253 -47.66 -5.26 21.96
C GLU A 253 -47.90 -6.28 23.07
N MET A 254 -46.84 -6.93 23.56
CA MET A 254 -46.93 -7.87 24.68
C MET A 254 -47.44 -7.18 25.95
N LYS A 255 -46.95 -5.96 26.25
CA LYS A 255 -47.46 -5.17 27.39
C LYS A 255 -48.95 -4.85 27.28
N ARG A 256 -49.48 -4.67 26.06
CA ARG A 256 -50.92 -4.47 25.83
C ARG A 256 -51.74 -5.75 25.98
N LEU A 257 -51.15 -6.91 25.71
CA LEU A 257 -51.80 -8.21 25.89
C LEU A 257 -51.87 -8.67 27.34
N LEU A 258 -50.91 -8.24 28.17
CA LEU A 258 -50.85 -8.56 29.59
C LEU A 258 -51.72 -7.67 30.47
N LYS A 259 -52.36 -6.64 29.90
CA LYS A 259 -53.16 -5.65 30.61
C LYS A 259 -54.64 -5.83 30.30
#